data_AF-A0A8S3XST8-F1
#
_entry.id   AF-A0A8S3XST8-F1
#
_cell.length_a   1.000
_cell.length_b   1.000
_cell.length_c   1.000
_cell.angle_alpha   90.00
_cell.angle_beta   90.00
_cell.angle_gamma   90.00
#
_symmetry.space_group_name_H-M   'P 1'
#
loop_
_entity.id
_entity.type
_entity.pdbx_description
1 polymer ?
#
loop_
_entity_poly.entity_id
_entity_poly.type
_entity_poly.pdbx_seq_one_letter_code
_entity_poly.pdbx_strand_id
1 'polypeptide(L)'
;MEHKHWWWMVTGFIVLSVAIASAEGEVWEESDHEILIRNERGAKNRETCRYVRGAWSECDSKTNIRSRTLTLKKGDLSNCERTKTIQKKCKKACRYEKSSWSECSPNGEMSRTDMLKANSDPTCDQSRRITKKCNKNKQVKSTKDKGRRNRQ
;
A
#
# COMPACT_ATOMS: atom_id res chain seq x y z
N MET A 1 59.44 13.44 -63.21
CA MET A 1 59.28 12.65 -61.95
C MET A 1 58.06 13.09 -61.13
N GLU A 2 57.39 14.18 -61.51
CA GLU A 2 56.20 14.74 -60.84
C GLU A 2 54.96 13.84 -60.82
N HIS A 3 54.66 13.14 -61.91
CA HIS A 3 53.41 12.35 -62.02
C HIS A 3 53.35 11.15 -61.07
N LYS A 4 54.51 10.56 -60.75
CA LYS A 4 54.60 9.40 -59.84
C LYS A 4 54.37 9.86 -58.40
N HIS A 5 54.89 11.02 -58.00
CA HIS A 5 54.62 11.58 -56.68
C HIS A 5 53.17 12.04 -56.54
N TRP A 6 52.60 12.66 -57.57
CA TRP A 6 51.17 13.02 -57.55
C TRP A 6 50.28 11.79 -57.42
N TRP A 7 50.58 10.69 -58.11
CA TRP A 7 49.78 9.47 -58.00
C TRP A 7 49.89 8.82 -56.61
N TRP A 8 51.06 8.83 -55.99
CA TRP A 8 51.26 8.34 -54.62
C TRP A 8 50.59 9.23 -53.56
N MET A 9 50.56 10.54 -53.78
CA MET A 9 49.84 11.48 -52.91
C MET A 9 48.33 11.28 -53.01
N VAL A 10 47.81 11.05 -54.22
CA VAL A 10 46.38 10.78 -54.43
C VAL A 10 45.98 9.43 -53.84
N THR A 11 46.77 8.38 -54.03
CA THR A 11 46.49 7.07 -53.40
C THR A 11 46.60 7.13 -51.88
N GLY A 12 47.58 7.86 -51.34
CA GLY A 12 47.68 8.13 -49.90
C GLY A 12 46.46 8.86 -49.36
N PHE A 13 45.96 9.88 -50.07
CA PHE A 13 44.76 10.61 -49.69
C PHE A 13 43.50 9.74 -49.73
N ILE A 14 43.38 8.87 -50.74
CA ILE A 14 42.26 7.92 -50.87
C ILE A 14 42.31 6.87 -49.75
N VAL A 15 43.48 6.33 -49.43
CA VAL A 15 43.61 5.36 -48.33
C VAL A 15 43.33 6.03 -46.98
N LEU A 16 43.77 7.28 -46.79
CA LEU A 16 43.48 8.06 -45.59
C LEU A 16 41.97 8.37 -45.45
N SER A 17 41.28 8.72 -46.53
CA SER A 17 39.84 8.98 -46.50
C SER A 17 39.01 7.71 -46.30
N VAL A 18 39.42 6.58 -46.88
CA VAL A 18 38.79 5.27 -46.63
C VAL A 18 38.99 4.82 -45.18
N ALA A 19 40.15 5.10 -44.56
CA ALA A 19 40.39 4.81 -43.15
C ALA A 19 39.52 5.69 -42.22
N ILE A 20 39.27 6.95 -42.58
CA ILE A 20 38.38 7.84 -41.83
C ILE A 20 36.91 7.38 -41.95
N ALA A 21 36.47 6.92 -43.14
CA ALA A 21 35.12 6.41 -43.35
C ALA A 21 34.86 5.03 -42.71
N SER A 22 35.90 4.20 -42.54
CA SER A 22 35.80 2.90 -41.83
C SER A 22 35.96 3.03 -40.31
N ALA A 23 36.32 4.22 -39.82
CA ALA A 23 36.25 4.60 -38.41
C ALA A 23 34.88 5.24 -38.05
N GLU A 24 33.85 5.04 -38.88
CA GLU A 24 32.46 5.07 -38.45
C GLU A 24 32.20 3.85 -37.57
N GLY A 25 32.91 3.80 -36.44
CA GLY A 25 32.38 3.16 -35.26
C GLY A 25 31.04 3.82 -35.05
N GLU A 26 29.99 3.05 -35.25
CA GLU A 26 28.63 3.33 -34.84
C GLU A 26 28.66 3.87 -33.40
N VAL A 27 28.81 5.20 -33.31
CA VAL A 27 28.51 6.00 -32.14
C VAL A 27 27.02 5.87 -32.05
N TRP A 28 26.60 4.87 -31.29
CA TRP A 28 25.26 4.85 -30.74
C TRP A 28 25.15 6.13 -29.92
N GLU A 29 24.55 7.15 -30.52
CA GLU A 29 24.04 8.30 -29.79
C GLU A 29 23.01 7.70 -28.82
N GLU A 30 23.44 7.49 -27.59
CA GLU A 30 22.61 7.05 -26.49
C GLU A 30 21.51 8.09 -26.38
N SER A 31 20.33 7.75 -26.93
CA SER A 31 19.17 8.63 -27.02
C SER A 31 18.73 8.95 -25.60
N ASP A 32 19.26 10.05 -25.11
CA ASP A 32 19.32 10.42 -23.70
C ASP A 32 18.01 11.05 -23.22
N HIS A 33 16.85 10.52 -23.61
CA HIS A 33 15.55 11.05 -23.20
C HIS A 33 14.53 9.93 -22.93
N GLU A 34 14.88 9.01 -22.04
CA GLU A 34 13.86 8.29 -21.28
C GLU A 34 13.15 9.29 -20.35
N ILE A 35 12.14 9.98 -20.88
CA ILE A 35 11.23 10.75 -20.04
C ILE A 35 10.44 9.74 -19.23
N LEU A 36 10.94 9.41 -18.03
CA LEU A 36 10.13 8.83 -16.98
C LEU A 36 9.07 9.87 -16.62
N ILE A 37 7.95 9.84 -17.36
CA ILE A 37 6.71 10.48 -16.92
C ILE A 37 6.32 9.73 -15.67
N ARG A 38 6.87 10.16 -14.53
CA ARG A 38 6.30 9.91 -13.23
C ARG A 38 4.95 10.58 -13.33
N ASN A 39 3.93 9.82 -13.71
CA ASN A 39 2.56 10.27 -13.68
C ASN A 39 2.36 10.73 -12.25
N GLU A 40 2.37 12.05 -12.02
CA GLU A 40 2.30 12.58 -10.69
C GLU A 40 1.02 11.99 -10.11
N ARG A 41 1.16 11.12 -9.11
CA ARG A 41 0.06 10.77 -8.21
C ARG A 41 -0.29 12.07 -7.47
N GLY A 42 -0.91 13.02 -8.16
CA GLY A 42 -0.80 14.42 -7.74
C GLY A 42 -1.21 15.46 -8.77
N ALA A 43 -1.22 15.16 -10.08
CA ALA A 43 -1.87 16.03 -11.08
C ALA A 43 -3.39 15.86 -10.95
N LYS A 44 -3.92 16.28 -9.80
CA LYS A 44 -5.34 16.50 -9.63
C LYS A 44 -5.71 17.48 -10.72
N ASN A 45 -6.49 16.97 -11.66
CA ASN A 45 -7.53 17.72 -12.33
C ASN A 45 -7.92 18.89 -11.42
N ARG A 46 -7.85 20.13 -11.92
CA ARG A 46 -8.28 21.32 -11.21
C ARG A 46 -9.77 21.16 -10.88
N GLU A 47 -10.05 20.41 -9.81
CA GLU A 47 -11.38 20.18 -9.27
C GLU A 47 -11.91 21.57 -8.96
N THR A 48 -12.88 22.00 -9.76
CA THR A 48 -13.55 23.31 -9.69
C THR A 48 -14.16 23.55 -8.30
N CYS A 49 -14.45 22.46 -7.58
CA CYS A 49 -14.98 22.47 -6.22
C CYS A 49 -14.10 21.62 -5.28
N ARG A 50 -13.44 22.23 -4.29
CA ARG A 50 -12.72 21.53 -3.22
C ARG A 50 -13.55 21.52 -1.94
N TYR A 51 -13.70 20.36 -1.31
CA TYR A 51 -14.48 20.19 -0.09
C TYR A 51 -13.63 19.70 1.10
N VAL A 52 -13.95 20.17 2.30
CA VAL A 52 -13.47 19.62 3.58
C VAL A 52 -14.38 18.45 3.98
N ARG A 53 -13.76 17.37 4.45
CA ARG A 53 -14.48 16.17 4.90
C ARG A 53 -14.72 16.23 6.40
N GLY A 54 -15.96 16.15 6.83
CA GLY A 54 -16.31 15.96 8.24
C GLY A 54 -16.04 14.54 8.74
N ALA A 55 -16.34 14.32 10.02
CA ALA A 55 -16.31 13.01 10.64
C ALA A 55 -17.37 12.08 10.03
N TRP A 56 -17.10 10.76 10.02
CA TRP A 56 -18.11 9.77 9.68
C TRP A 56 -19.11 9.65 10.83
N SER A 57 -20.39 9.57 10.50
CA SER A 57 -21.43 9.16 11.44
C SER A 57 -21.17 7.73 11.93
N GLU A 58 -21.87 7.36 13.00
CA GLU A 58 -22.00 5.96 13.37
C GLU A 58 -22.70 5.18 12.24
N CYS A 59 -22.50 3.85 12.27
CA CYS A 59 -23.13 2.98 11.30
C CYS A 59 -24.60 2.78 11.67
N ASP A 60 -25.51 3.04 10.75
CA ASP A 60 -26.90 2.64 10.92
C ASP A 60 -27.01 1.11 10.82
N SER A 61 -27.54 0.49 11.89
CA SER A 61 -27.68 -0.96 11.99
C SER A 61 -28.71 -1.53 11.02
N LYS A 62 -29.69 -0.74 10.58
CA LYS A 62 -30.75 -1.18 9.66
C LYS A 62 -30.27 -1.18 8.21
N THR A 63 -29.55 -0.14 7.81
CA THR A 63 -29.15 0.07 6.40
C THR A 63 -27.69 -0.30 6.12
N ASN A 64 -26.88 -0.55 7.16
CA ASN A 64 -25.44 -0.80 7.07
C ASN A 64 -24.69 0.33 6.33
N ILE A 65 -25.16 1.56 6.49
CA ILE A 65 -24.60 2.75 5.86
C ILE A 65 -24.17 3.74 6.94
N ARG A 66 -23.05 4.42 6.68
CA ARG A 66 -22.63 5.60 7.42
C ARG A 66 -22.49 6.76 6.46
N SER A 67 -22.81 7.96 6.93
CA SER A 67 -22.77 9.19 6.14
C SER A 67 -21.73 10.15 6.71
N ARG A 68 -21.26 11.08 5.89
CA ARG A 68 -20.53 12.25 6.38
C ARG A 68 -20.84 13.46 5.51
N THR A 69 -20.68 14.61 6.13
CA THR A 69 -20.88 15.90 5.49
C THR A 69 -19.57 16.40 4.88
N LEU A 70 -19.65 16.90 3.65
CA LEU A 70 -18.60 17.60 2.92
C LEU A 70 -18.97 19.07 2.85
N THR A 71 -18.12 19.95 3.38
CA THR A 71 -18.33 21.41 3.32
C THR A 71 -17.43 22.04 2.27
N LEU A 72 -17.97 22.93 1.44
CA LEU A 72 -17.22 23.56 0.36
C LEU A 72 -16.11 24.46 0.94
N LYS A 73 -14.87 24.21 0.52
CA LYS A 73 -13.69 25.01 0.87
C LYS A 73 -13.35 26.04 -0.21
N LYS A 74 -13.49 25.65 -1.49
CA LYS A 74 -13.15 26.47 -2.66
C LYS A 74 -14.04 26.09 -3.83
N GLY A 75 -14.58 27.08 -4.54
CA GLY A 75 -15.42 26.90 -5.73
C GLY A 75 -16.58 27.89 -5.74
N ASP A 76 -17.14 28.16 -6.90
CA ASP A 76 -18.25 29.11 -7.05
C ASP A 76 -19.56 28.49 -6.59
N LEU A 77 -20.39 29.25 -5.88
CA LEU A 77 -21.68 28.78 -5.35
C LEU A 77 -22.71 28.44 -6.43
N SER A 78 -22.52 28.95 -7.65
CA SER A 78 -23.34 28.63 -8.83
C SER A 78 -23.02 27.26 -9.41
N ASN A 79 -21.77 26.79 -9.29
CA ASN A 79 -21.29 25.52 -9.86
C ASN A 79 -21.04 24.45 -8.79
N CYS A 80 -20.93 24.84 -7.52
CA CYS A 80 -20.57 23.99 -6.39
C CYS A 80 -21.60 24.17 -5.26
N GLU A 81 -22.24 23.07 -4.83
CA GLU A 81 -23.11 23.12 -3.64
C GLU A 81 -22.29 23.43 -2.38
N ARG A 82 -22.85 24.22 -1.45
CA ARG A 82 -22.18 24.54 -0.17
C ARG A 82 -21.87 23.31 0.67
N THR A 83 -22.80 22.36 0.68
CA THR A 83 -22.74 21.18 1.55
C THR A 83 -23.23 19.97 0.78
N LYS A 84 -22.41 18.91 0.75
CA LYS A 84 -22.78 17.62 0.17
C LYS A 84 -22.72 16.53 1.22
N THR A 85 -23.63 15.57 1.17
CA THR A 85 -23.56 14.36 2.00
C THR A 85 -23.06 13.19 1.17
N ILE A 86 -22.05 12.48 1.66
CA ILE A 86 -21.62 11.23 1.04
C ILE A 86 -21.89 10.07 1.97
N GLN A 87 -22.34 8.97 1.37
CA GLN A 87 -22.65 7.74 2.07
C GLN A 87 -21.64 6.68 1.70
N LYS A 88 -21.33 5.80 2.65
CA LYS A 88 -20.51 4.63 2.42
C LYS A 88 -21.06 3.47 3.23
N LYS A 89 -21.07 2.28 2.61
CA LYS A 89 -21.36 1.04 3.33
C LYS A 89 -20.40 0.87 4.50
N CYS A 90 -20.93 0.50 5.65
CA CYS A 90 -20.12 0.17 6.80
C CYS A 90 -19.28 -1.06 6.50
N LYS A 91 -18.12 -1.17 7.15
CA LYS A 91 -17.46 -2.47 7.21
C LYS A 91 -18.28 -3.32 8.18
N LYS A 92 -18.69 -4.52 7.76
CA LYS A 92 -19.18 -5.58 8.65
C LYS A 92 -18.03 -6.01 9.56
N ALA A 93 -17.79 -5.27 10.63
CA ALA A 93 -16.81 -5.64 11.62
C ALA A 93 -17.56 -6.34 12.74
N CYS A 94 -17.65 -7.67 12.68
CA CYS A 94 -18.03 -8.46 13.84
C CYS A 94 -16.96 -8.25 14.91
N ARG A 95 -17.27 -7.41 15.90
CA ARG A 95 -16.34 -7.10 16.99
C ARG A 95 -16.66 -8.03 18.14
N TYR A 96 -15.66 -8.79 18.56
CA TYR A 96 -15.83 -9.72 19.67
C TYR A 96 -15.00 -9.31 20.88
N GLU A 97 -15.58 -9.48 22.06
CA GLU A 97 -14.91 -9.43 23.34
C GLU A 97 -14.19 -10.77 23.59
N LYS A 98 -12.89 -10.69 23.88
CA LYS A 98 -12.03 -11.87 24.00
C LYS A 98 -12.03 -12.35 25.44
N SER A 99 -12.36 -13.62 25.66
CA SER A 99 -12.20 -14.27 26.96
C SER A 99 -10.77 -14.79 27.17
N SER A 100 -10.51 -15.30 28.38
CA SER A 100 -9.28 -16.03 28.70
C SER A 100 -9.17 -17.32 27.89
N TRP A 101 -7.94 -17.70 27.54
CA TRP A 101 -7.69 -19.00 26.92
C TRP A 101 -7.95 -20.13 27.91
N SER A 102 -8.50 -21.25 27.42
CA SER A 102 -8.53 -22.49 28.18
C SER A 102 -7.12 -22.99 28.49
N GLU A 103 -7.02 -23.93 29.42
CA GLU A 103 -5.82 -24.72 29.60
C GLU A 103 -5.45 -25.48 28.31
N CYS A 104 -4.16 -25.83 28.21
CA CYS A 104 -3.64 -26.57 27.07
C CYS A 104 -4.08 -28.02 27.16
N SER A 105 -4.89 -28.48 26.20
CA SER A 105 -5.39 -29.84 26.11
C SER A 105 -4.25 -30.86 25.97
N PRO A 106 -4.49 -32.16 26.26
CA PRO A 106 -3.50 -33.20 26.04
C PRO A 106 -2.95 -33.22 24.61
N ASN A 107 -3.74 -32.79 23.64
CA ASN A 107 -3.41 -32.74 22.21
C ASN A 107 -2.61 -31.49 21.80
N GLY A 108 -2.24 -30.63 22.75
CA GLY A 108 -1.47 -29.41 22.45
C GLY A 108 -2.32 -28.30 21.84
N GLU A 109 -3.60 -28.23 22.20
CA GLU A 109 -4.52 -27.19 21.74
C GLU A 109 -5.20 -26.47 22.91
N MET A 110 -5.38 -25.16 22.80
CA MET A 110 -6.22 -24.38 23.70
C MET A 110 -7.33 -23.70 22.89
N SER A 111 -8.48 -23.50 23.53
CA SER A 111 -9.61 -22.84 22.90
C SER A 111 -10.12 -21.70 23.77
N ARG A 112 -10.73 -20.69 23.14
CA ARG A 112 -11.49 -19.66 23.86
C ARG A 112 -12.76 -19.32 23.08
N THR A 113 -13.75 -18.81 23.79
CA THR A 113 -15.01 -18.36 23.21
C THR A 113 -15.07 -16.84 23.31
N ASP A 114 -15.06 -16.15 22.17
CA ASP A 114 -15.21 -14.70 22.12
C ASP A 114 -16.71 -14.35 21.95
N MET A 115 -17.21 -13.32 22.64
CA MET A 115 -18.62 -12.88 22.62
C MET A 115 -18.82 -11.64 21.74
N LEU A 116 -19.91 -11.56 20.98
CA LEU A 116 -20.20 -10.41 20.12
C LEU A 116 -20.46 -9.13 20.96
N LYS A 117 -19.86 -8.01 20.56
CA LYS A 117 -20.11 -6.71 21.19
C LYS A 117 -21.40 -6.08 20.66
N ALA A 118 -22.11 -5.34 21.51
CA ALA A 118 -23.39 -4.68 21.20
C ALA A 118 -23.36 -3.78 19.94
N ASN A 119 -22.23 -3.15 19.63
CA ASN A 119 -22.06 -2.28 18.44
C ASN A 119 -21.61 -3.04 17.18
N SER A 120 -21.79 -4.36 17.15
CA SER A 120 -21.45 -5.18 15.98
C SER A 120 -22.67 -5.35 15.07
N ASP A 121 -22.41 -5.83 13.86
CA ASP A 121 -23.46 -6.15 12.91
C ASP A 121 -24.35 -7.30 13.45
N PRO A 122 -25.68 -7.18 13.44
CA PRO A 122 -26.59 -8.21 13.95
C PRO A 122 -26.57 -9.50 13.13
N THR A 123 -25.98 -9.49 11.93
CA THR A 123 -25.77 -10.69 11.11
C THR A 123 -24.58 -11.53 11.55
N CYS A 124 -23.79 -11.07 12.53
CA CYS A 124 -22.66 -11.81 13.08
C CYS A 124 -23.11 -12.87 14.08
N ASP A 125 -22.33 -13.94 14.19
CA ASP A 125 -22.54 -14.95 15.23
C ASP A 125 -22.44 -14.32 16.62
N GLN A 126 -23.37 -14.68 17.52
CA GLN A 126 -23.38 -14.17 18.89
C GLN A 126 -22.12 -14.55 19.67
N SER A 127 -21.53 -15.69 19.35
CA SER A 127 -20.25 -16.14 19.92
C SER A 127 -19.44 -16.87 18.87
N ARG A 128 -18.11 -16.84 19.00
CA ARG A 128 -17.22 -17.63 18.16
C ARG A 128 -16.19 -18.36 19.00
N ARG A 129 -15.94 -19.62 18.64
CA ARG A 129 -14.88 -20.43 19.26
C ARG A 129 -13.61 -20.33 18.43
N ILE A 130 -12.49 -19.98 19.05
CA ILE A 130 -11.17 -19.94 18.42
C ILE A 130 -10.28 -20.97 19.08
N THR A 131 -9.60 -21.78 18.27
CA THR A 131 -8.58 -22.73 18.72
C THR A 131 -7.18 -22.25 18.33
N LYS A 132 -6.20 -22.54 19.17
CA LYS A 132 -4.77 -22.30 18.90
C LYS A 132 -3.93 -23.45 19.42
N LYS A 133 -2.82 -23.72 18.74
CA LYS A 133 -1.80 -24.66 19.23
C LYS A 133 -1.08 -24.07 20.45
N CYS A 134 -0.79 -24.91 21.42
CA CYS A 134 -0.05 -24.56 22.64
C CYS A 134 1.05 -25.60 22.89
N ASN A 135 2.20 -25.12 23.37
CA ASN A 135 3.33 -25.98 23.71
C ASN A 135 3.41 -26.13 25.23
N LYS A 136 3.17 -27.35 25.75
CA LYS A 136 3.22 -27.66 27.18
C LYS A 136 4.58 -27.30 27.80
N ASN A 137 5.68 -27.45 27.05
CA ASN A 137 7.04 -27.21 27.56
C ASN A 137 7.34 -25.73 27.85
N LYS A 138 6.57 -24.77 27.32
CA LYS A 138 6.72 -23.34 27.65
C LYS A 138 5.99 -22.91 28.92
N GLN A 139 4.90 -23.59 29.30
CA GLN A 139 4.12 -23.20 30.49
C GLN A 139 4.75 -23.65 31.81
N VAL A 140 5.48 -24.77 31.82
CA VAL A 140 6.24 -25.22 33.01
C VAL A 140 7.32 -24.19 33.43
N LYS A 141 7.83 -23.40 32.47
CA LYS A 141 8.86 -22.39 32.74
C LYS A 141 8.30 -21.14 33.45
N SER A 142 7.04 -20.75 33.20
CA SER A 142 6.44 -19.57 33.85
C SER A 142 5.93 -19.83 35.27
N THR A 143 5.54 -21.07 35.59
CA THR A 143 5.15 -21.46 36.96
C THR A 143 6.36 -21.72 37.85
N LYS A 144 7.47 -22.25 37.30
CA LYS A 144 8.71 -22.46 38.06
C LYS A 144 9.45 -21.16 38.41
N ASP A 145 9.33 -20.10 37.60
CA ASP A 145 10.00 -18.81 37.86
C ASP A 145 9.34 -18.00 38.99
N LYS A 146 8.02 -18.16 39.20
CA LYS A 146 7.30 -17.48 40.30
C LYS A 146 7.60 -18.03 41.69
N GLY A 147 8.17 -19.23 41.80
CA GLY A 147 8.53 -19.84 43.09
C GLY A 147 9.93 -19.51 43.61
N ARG A 148 10.77 -18.82 42.82
CA ARG A 148 12.19 -18.55 43.18
C ARG A 148 12.50 -17.11 43.60
N ARG A 149 11.57 -16.17 43.50
CA ARG A 149 11.82 -14.75 43.84
C ARG A 149 11.57 -14.39 45.30
N ASN A 150 11.32 -15.36 46.18
CA ASN A 150 11.02 -15.09 47.59
C ASN A 150 11.87 -15.91 48.55
N ARG A 151 13.16 -16.09 48.24
CA ARG A 151 14.14 -16.57 49.21
C ARG A 151 15.44 -15.79 49.08
N GLN A 152 15.72 -15.06 50.15
CA GLN A 152 16.86 -14.18 50.47
C GLN A 152 16.71 -12.73 50.02
#